data_AF-A0A8P4G8R9-F1
#
_entry.id   AF-A0A8P4G8R9-F1
#
_cell.length_a   1.000
_cell.length_b   1.000
_cell.length_c   1.000
_cell.angle_alpha   90.00
_cell.angle_beta   90.00
_cell.angle_gamma   90.00
#
_symmetry.space_group_name_H-M   'P 1'
#
loop_
_entity.id
_entity.type
_entity.pdbx_description
1 polymer ?
#
loop_
_entity_poly.entity_id
_entity_poly.type
_entity_poly.pdbx_seq_one_letter_code
_entity_poly.pdbx_strand_id
1 'polypeptide(L)'
;MMFNCMFVKTLMLFYADDIPSILDKFAVLHIDAYGDVVEQVSEVTPSHVKLYQPVFSPRGVLMKAGFPVKINCKVLIYKTNKAFLTLHVYLIPCDPAIQQMIKNKELSSGHKMIPKPYPVKALKMRDRFILTADTESAEIYPEKLKLAYESSDPNFFEVFIENPDSNFQLTLRHGSGPVWTSAIRKDDYGDIQVVYDKELASVRSKLVVKMSREVINQLLDDLLEDGVLNDEEKDSILHNNRADRARCLIDKVKMKGYTASRKMFTHLQSRDPTLCAELGLPYGLPV
;
A
#
# COMPACT_ATOMS: atom_id res chain seq x y z
N MET A 1 -18.79 -20.56 -1.96
CA MET A 1 -17.78 -21.63 -2.00
C MET A 1 -16.47 -20.98 -2.46
N MET A 2 -15.63 -20.55 -1.50
CA MET A 2 -14.34 -19.92 -1.80
C MET A 2 -13.37 -21.01 -2.24
N PHE A 3 -13.03 -21.03 -3.53
CA PHE A 3 -11.87 -21.79 -3.97
C PHE A 3 -10.63 -21.03 -3.49
N ASN A 4 -10.10 -21.42 -2.33
CA ASN A 4 -8.71 -21.14 -1.97
C ASN A 4 -7.83 -21.87 -3.01
N CYS A 5 -7.53 -21.20 -4.12
CA CYS A 5 -6.53 -21.69 -5.06
C CYS A 5 -5.17 -21.61 -4.37
N MET A 6 -4.65 -22.74 -3.88
CA MET A 6 -3.23 -22.85 -3.58
C MET A 6 -2.46 -22.63 -4.88
N PHE A 7 -1.67 -21.57 -4.91
CA PHE A 7 -0.66 -21.35 -5.93
C PHE A 7 0.58 -22.12 -5.51
N VAL A 8 0.70 -23.38 -5.95
CA VAL A 8 1.90 -24.19 -5.69
C VAL A 8 3.12 -23.42 -6.19
N LYS A 9 4.01 -23.09 -5.26
CA LYS A 9 5.04 -22.07 -5.49
C LYS A 9 6.16 -22.57 -6.40
N THR A 10 6.41 -23.88 -6.39
CA THR A 10 7.35 -24.58 -7.26
C THR A 10 6.89 -26.04 -7.39
N LEU A 11 6.96 -26.63 -8.59
CA LEU A 11 6.86 -28.08 -8.77
C LEU A 11 8.28 -28.58 -9.06
N MET A 12 8.95 -29.17 -8.07
CA MET A 12 10.22 -29.87 -8.30
C MET A 12 9.96 -31.37 -8.26
N LEU A 13 10.40 -32.07 -9.31
CA LEU A 13 10.49 -33.52 -9.33
C LEU A 13 11.90 -33.88 -8.89
N PHE A 14 12.01 -34.58 -7.76
CA PHE A 14 13.27 -35.14 -7.28
C PHE A 14 13.34 -36.61 -7.66
N TYR A 15 14.53 -37.09 -8.00
CA TYR A 15 14.83 -38.49 -8.29
C TYR A 15 15.63 -39.06 -7.11
N ALA A 16 15.08 -40.05 -6.42
CA ALA A 16 15.75 -40.76 -5.33
C ALA A 16 16.19 -42.14 -5.82
N ASP A 17 17.49 -42.44 -5.71
CA ASP A 17 18.09 -43.63 -6.34
C ASP A 17 17.79 -44.96 -5.63
N ASP A 18 17.25 -44.95 -4.40
CA ASP A 18 17.23 -46.13 -3.52
C ASP A 18 15.81 -46.58 -3.04
N ILE A 19 14.80 -46.70 -3.93
CA ILE A 19 13.46 -47.24 -3.54
C ILE A 19 12.84 -48.20 -4.62
N PRO A 20 12.09 -49.28 -4.25
CA PRO A 20 11.79 -50.43 -5.12
C PRO A 20 10.72 -50.23 -6.20
N SER A 21 9.90 -49.18 -6.12
CA SER A 21 8.82 -48.90 -7.08
C SER A 21 9.02 -47.56 -7.78
N ILE A 22 8.65 -47.46 -9.05
CA ILE A 22 8.79 -46.22 -9.85
C ILE A 22 8.00 -45.04 -9.25
N LEU A 23 6.94 -45.31 -8.47
CA LEU A 23 6.14 -44.29 -7.79
C LEU A 23 6.95 -43.57 -6.71
N ASP A 24 7.75 -44.33 -5.94
CA ASP A 24 8.53 -43.76 -4.83
C ASP A 24 9.72 -42.92 -5.30
N LYS A 25 10.04 -42.97 -6.60
CA LYS A 25 11.09 -42.17 -7.21
C LYS A 25 10.66 -40.74 -7.53
N PHE A 26 9.38 -40.41 -7.44
CA PHE A 26 8.86 -39.08 -7.75
C PHE A 26 7.95 -38.58 -6.64
N ALA A 27 8.17 -37.35 -6.21
CA ALA A 27 7.28 -36.64 -5.30
C ALA A 27 7.18 -35.17 -5.71
N VAL A 28 6.10 -34.52 -5.28
CA VAL A 28 5.85 -33.10 -5.51
C VAL A 28 6.07 -32.34 -4.22
N LEU A 29 7.02 -31.41 -4.24
CA LEU A 29 7.25 -30.49 -3.13
C LEU A 29 6.35 -29.25 -3.27
N HIS A 30 5.47 -29.05 -2.30
CA HIS A 30 4.69 -27.84 -2.10
C HIS A 30 5.42 -26.94 -1.13
N ILE A 31 6.00 -25.84 -1.63
CA ILE A 31 6.62 -24.80 -0.80
C ILE A 31 5.56 -23.73 -0.56
N ASP A 32 5.07 -23.58 0.66
CA ASP A 32 4.19 -22.47 1.04
C ASP A 32 4.81 -21.60 2.16
N ALA A 33 4.08 -20.57 2.63
CA ALA A 33 4.58 -19.68 3.68
C ALA A 33 4.52 -20.29 5.09
N TYR A 34 3.91 -21.46 5.24
CA TYR A 34 3.62 -22.18 6.48
C TYR A 34 4.38 -23.51 6.59
N GLY A 35 5.02 -23.98 5.52
CA GLY A 35 5.92 -25.13 5.53
C GLY A 35 6.10 -25.78 4.16
N ASP A 36 7.07 -26.67 4.07
CA ASP A 36 7.33 -27.50 2.90
C ASP A 36 6.57 -28.84 3.04
N VAL A 37 5.63 -29.13 2.15
CA VAL A 37 4.83 -30.36 2.16
C VAL A 37 5.18 -31.21 0.95
N VAL A 38 5.50 -32.49 1.15
CA VAL A 38 5.78 -33.43 0.05
C VAL A 38 4.53 -34.27 -0.23
N GLU A 39 4.00 -34.21 -1.45
CA GLU A 39 2.89 -35.03 -1.95
C GLU A 39 3.45 -36.17 -2.81
N GLN A 40 3.07 -37.42 -2.50
CA GLN A 40 3.39 -38.57 -3.35
C GLN A 40 2.56 -38.58 -4.64
N VAL A 41 3.17 -38.98 -5.74
CA VAL A 41 2.48 -39.14 -7.03
C VAL A 41 1.58 -40.36 -7.03
N SER A 42 0.44 -40.28 -7.71
CA SER A 42 -0.53 -41.37 -7.80
C SER A 42 -0.29 -42.31 -8.99
N GLU A 43 0.39 -41.83 -10.03
CA GLU A 43 0.75 -42.60 -11.21
C GLU A 43 2.00 -42.01 -11.87
N VAL A 44 2.86 -42.85 -12.47
CA VAL A 44 3.98 -42.42 -13.28
C VAL A 44 3.84 -43.04 -14.67
N THR A 45 3.86 -42.21 -15.70
CA THR A 45 3.91 -42.62 -17.12
C THR A 45 5.28 -42.24 -17.70
N PRO A 46 5.67 -42.77 -18.88
CA PRO A 46 6.94 -42.42 -19.51
C PRO A 46 7.14 -40.92 -19.82
N SER A 47 6.07 -40.13 -19.84
CA SER A 47 6.15 -38.69 -20.17
C SER A 47 5.70 -37.76 -19.04
N HIS A 48 4.88 -38.22 -18.11
CA HIS A 48 4.26 -37.37 -17.07
C HIS A 48 3.95 -38.17 -15.80
N VAL A 49 3.90 -37.49 -14.66
CA VAL A 49 3.36 -38.03 -13.39
C VAL A 49 1.92 -37.54 -13.19
N LYS A 50 1.08 -38.33 -12.53
CA LYS A 50 -0.28 -37.94 -12.13
C LYS A 50 -0.34 -37.72 -10.63
N LEU A 51 -1.15 -36.74 -10.24
CA LEU A 51 -1.46 -36.42 -8.84
C LEU A 51 -2.92 -36.75 -8.56
N TYR A 52 -3.19 -37.31 -7.39
CA TYR A 52 -4.55 -37.64 -6.98
C TYR A 52 -5.22 -36.40 -6.39
N GLN A 53 -6.24 -35.89 -7.08
CA GLN A 53 -7.02 -34.71 -6.64
C GLN A 53 -6.16 -33.48 -6.33
N PRO A 54 -5.45 -32.92 -7.33
CA PRO A 54 -4.59 -31.77 -7.11
C PRO A 54 -5.38 -30.59 -6.55
N VAL A 55 -4.89 -30.05 -5.44
CA VAL A 55 -5.46 -28.87 -4.77
C VAL A 55 -4.99 -27.55 -5.40
N PHE A 56 -4.23 -27.62 -6.49
CA PHE A 56 -3.73 -26.45 -7.22
C PHE A 56 -4.59 -26.07 -8.41
N SER A 57 -4.55 -24.77 -8.76
CA SER A 57 -5.24 -24.25 -9.93
C SER A 57 -4.51 -24.67 -11.22
N PRO A 58 -5.16 -25.41 -12.15
CA PRO A 58 -4.56 -25.73 -13.45
C PRO A 58 -4.22 -24.48 -14.26
N ARG A 59 -5.01 -23.41 -14.10
CA ARG A 59 -4.71 -22.10 -14.69
C ARG A 59 -3.43 -21.49 -14.09
N GLY A 60 -3.21 -21.68 -12.79
CA GLY A 60 -1.99 -21.28 -12.08
C GLY A 60 -0.73 -21.91 -12.68
N VAL A 61 -0.78 -23.21 -12.95
CA VAL A 61 0.32 -23.96 -13.58
C VAL A 61 0.60 -23.44 -14.99
N LEU A 62 -0.44 -23.26 -15.81
CA LEU A 62 -0.29 -22.72 -17.17
C LEU A 62 0.31 -21.30 -17.17
N MET A 63 -0.06 -20.44 -16.22
CA MET A 63 0.53 -19.10 -16.09
C MET A 63 2.04 -19.16 -15.83
N LYS A 64 2.46 -19.99 -14.87
CA LYS A 64 3.87 -20.16 -14.51
C LYS A 64 4.69 -20.78 -15.63
N ALA A 65 4.13 -21.79 -16.31
CA ALA A 65 4.74 -22.41 -17.48
C ALA A 65 4.76 -21.47 -18.71
N GLY A 66 4.05 -20.36 -18.64
CA GLY A 66 4.17 -19.25 -19.56
C GLY A 66 3.15 -19.22 -20.69
N PHE A 67 2.06 -19.96 -20.55
CA PHE A 67 0.98 -19.99 -21.52
C PHE A 67 0.15 -18.69 -21.51
N PRO A 68 -0.34 -18.25 -22.68
CA PRO A 68 -1.17 -17.06 -22.81
C PRO A 68 -2.61 -17.33 -22.33
N VAL A 69 -2.83 -17.27 -21.01
CA VAL A 69 -4.14 -17.47 -20.39
C VAL A 69 -4.79 -16.14 -19.97
N LYS A 70 -6.13 -16.09 -19.99
CA LYS A 70 -6.90 -14.94 -19.48
C LYS A 70 -7.17 -15.12 -17.98
N ILE A 71 -6.86 -14.10 -17.19
CA ILE A 71 -7.02 -14.10 -15.73
C ILE A 71 -7.59 -12.78 -15.22
N ASN A 72 -8.21 -12.84 -14.04
CA ASN A 72 -8.55 -11.62 -13.32
C ASN A 72 -7.27 -11.00 -12.76
N CYS A 73 -7.16 -9.69 -12.92
CA CYS A 73 -6.01 -8.91 -12.48
C CYS A 73 -6.47 -7.86 -11.45
N LYS A 74 -5.51 -7.37 -10.66
CA LYS A 74 -5.68 -6.21 -9.79
C LYS A 74 -4.80 -5.07 -10.29
N VAL A 75 -5.33 -3.86 -10.15
CA VAL A 75 -4.55 -2.63 -10.27
C VAL A 75 -4.35 -2.08 -8.86
N LEU A 76 -3.11 -1.93 -8.43
CA LEU A 76 -2.77 -1.35 -7.12
C LEU A 76 -2.10 0.01 -7.35
N ILE A 77 -2.48 1.02 -6.59
CA ILE A 77 -1.96 2.37 -6.71
C ILE A 77 -1.35 2.76 -5.37
N TYR A 78 -0.10 3.19 -5.38
CA TYR A 78 0.60 3.74 -4.22
C TYR A 78 1.11 5.14 -4.54
N LYS A 79 0.86 6.08 -3.64
CA LYS A 79 1.46 7.41 -3.67
C LYS A 79 2.79 7.37 -2.93
N THR A 80 3.85 7.85 -3.56
CA THR A 80 5.16 7.98 -2.92
C THR A 80 5.22 9.20 -2.00
N ASN A 81 6.34 9.35 -1.29
CA ASN A 81 6.66 10.49 -0.43
C ASN A 81 7.54 11.55 -1.13
N LYS A 82 7.64 11.51 -2.47
CA LYS A 82 8.37 12.53 -3.25
C LYS A 82 7.68 13.89 -3.15
N ALA A 83 8.43 14.97 -3.42
CA ALA A 83 7.93 16.35 -3.33
C ALA A 83 6.76 16.64 -4.30
N PHE A 84 6.79 16.02 -5.48
CA PHE A 84 5.72 16.08 -6.47
C PHE A 84 4.91 14.80 -6.47
N LEU A 85 3.70 14.85 -7.02
CA LEU A 85 2.84 13.68 -7.06
C LEU A 85 3.49 12.61 -7.94
N THR A 86 3.90 11.53 -7.30
CA THR A 86 4.39 10.34 -7.98
C THR A 86 3.57 9.14 -7.50
N LEU A 87 3.01 8.39 -8.44
CA LEU A 87 2.26 7.17 -8.17
C LEU A 87 2.98 5.96 -8.75
N HIS A 88 3.06 4.88 -7.98
CA HIS A 88 3.39 3.56 -8.49
C HIS A 88 2.08 2.80 -8.77
N VAL A 89 1.84 2.48 -10.05
CA VAL A 89 0.64 1.78 -10.51
C VAL A 89 1.02 0.37 -10.97
N TYR A 90 0.70 -0.62 -10.15
CA TYR A 90 0.97 -2.03 -10.40
C TYR A 90 -0.20 -2.70 -11.12
N LEU A 91 0.09 -3.50 -12.14
CA LEU A 91 -0.86 -4.42 -12.76
C LEU A 91 -0.43 -5.86 -12.48
N ILE A 92 -1.16 -6.56 -11.61
CA ILE A 92 -0.77 -7.90 -11.14
C ILE A 92 -1.85 -8.96 -11.35
N PRO A 93 -1.47 -10.24 -11.47
CA PRO A 93 -2.38 -11.37 -11.28
C PRO A 93 -3.07 -11.32 -9.90
N CYS A 94 -4.26 -11.92 -9.80
CA CYS A 94 -4.97 -12.06 -8.52
C CYS A 94 -4.32 -13.13 -7.62
N ASP A 95 -3.10 -12.84 -7.13
CA ASP A 95 -2.28 -13.69 -6.26
C ASP A 95 -2.02 -12.95 -4.92
N PRO A 96 -2.50 -13.49 -3.78
CA PRO A 96 -2.30 -12.87 -2.47
C PRO A 96 -0.82 -12.70 -2.08
N ALA A 97 0.07 -13.61 -2.50
CA ALA A 97 1.49 -13.54 -2.16
C ALA A 97 2.17 -12.35 -2.86
N ILE A 98 1.87 -12.14 -4.15
CA ILE A 98 2.36 -10.97 -4.90
C ILE A 98 1.80 -9.68 -4.30
N GLN A 99 0.51 -9.66 -3.98
CA GLN A 99 -0.12 -8.49 -3.38
C GLN A 99 0.50 -8.13 -2.03
N GLN A 100 0.74 -9.12 -1.16
CA GLN A 100 1.34 -8.89 0.16
C GLN A 100 2.79 -8.42 0.04
N MET A 101 3.55 -8.96 -0.90
CA MET A 101 4.93 -8.53 -1.17
C MET A 101 4.99 -7.06 -1.58
N ILE A 102 4.19 -6.65 -2.57
CA ILE A 102 4.13 -5.24 -3.01
C ILE A 102 3.71 -4.35 -1.84
N LYS A 103 2.68 -4.76 -1.09
CA LYS A 103 2.20 -4.02 0.08
C LYS A 103 3.32 -3.81 1.11
N ASN A 104 4.08 -4.86 1.44
CA ASN A 104 5.20 -4.75 2.38
C ASN A 104 6.29 -3.81 1.84
N LYS A 105 6.68 -3.93 0.56
CA LYS A 105 7.68 -3.08 -0.09
C LYS A 105 7.30 -1.60 -0.05
N GLU A 106 6.09 -1.28 -0.51
CA GLU A 106 5.60 0.09 -0.62
C GLU A 106 5.39 0.72 0.76
N LEU A 107 4.76 0.01 1.69
CA LEU A 107 4.52 0.53 3.04
C LEU A 107 5.83 0.71 3.84
N SER A 108 6.83 -0.16 3.63
CA SER A 108 8.15 0.01 4.26
C SER A 108 8.88 1.28 3.80
N SER A 109 8.54 1.76 2.60
CA SER A 109 9.05 3.03 2.05
C SER A 109 8.22 4.25 2.48
N GLY A 110 7.18 4.06 3.31
CA GLY A 110 6.27 5.11 3.75
C GLY A 110 5.25 5.56 2.70
N HIS A 111 5.06 4.77 1.63
CA HIS A 111 4.09 5.08 0.58
C HIS A 111 2.67 4.79 1.04
N LYS A 112 1.69 5.49 0.47
CA LYS A 112 0.27 5.40 0.85
C LYS A 112 -0.52 4.71 -0.25
N MET A 113 -1.27 3.66 0.10
CA MET A 113 -2.13 2.97 -0.86
C MET A 113 -3.36 3.84 -1.18
N ILE A 114 -3.67 3.99 -2.47
CA ILE A 114 -4.90 4.63 -2.96
C ILE A 114 -5.86 3.50 -3.41
N PRO A 115 -6.91 3.18 -2.64
CA PRO A 115 -7.83 2.11 -3.00
C PRO A 115 -8.68 2.50 -4.21
N LYS A 116 -8.66 1.67 -5.26
CA LYS A 116 -9.47 1.83 -6.47
C LYS A 116 -10.06 0.48 -6.91
N PRO A 117 -11.19 0.49 -7.64
CA PRO A 117 -11.78 -0.75 -8.17
C PRO A 117 -10.80 -1.45 -9.12
N TYR A 118 -10.93 -2.76 -9.26
CA TYR A 118 -10.08 -3.56 -10.15
C TYR A 118 -10.71 -3.74 -11.54
N PRO A 119 -9.93 -4.14 -12.56
CA PRO A 119 -10.47 -4.54 -13.85
C PRO A 119 -11.52 -5.65 -13.70
N VAL A 120 -12.71 -5.45 -14.27
CA VAL A 120 -13.81 -6.45 -14.24
C VAL A 120 -13.56 -7.58 -15.22
N LYS A 121 -12.95 -7.27 -16.38
CA LYS A 121 -12.68 -8.23 -17.45
C LYS A 121 -11.32 -8.89 -17.23
N ALA A 122 -11.28 -10.20 -17.45
CA ALA A 122 -10.04 -10.96 -17.43
C ALA A 122 -9.07 -10.46 -18.53
N LEU A 123 -7.82 -10.22 -18.14
CA LEU A 123 -6.73 -9.79 -19.01
C LEU A 123 -5.85 -10.97 -19.40
N LYS A 124 -5.25 -10.91 -20.57
CA LYS A 124 -4.43 -12.00 -21.10
C LYS A 124 -2.98 -11.84 -20.65
N MET A 125 -2.42 -12.89 -20.07
CA MET A 125 -1.01 -12.94 -19.70
C MET A 125 -0.09 -12.75 -20.91
N ARG A 126 1.06 -12.13 -20.69
CA ARG A 126 2.10 -11.77 -21.67
C ARG A 126 1.73 -10.65 -22.65
N ASP A 127 0.50 -10.16 -22.63
CA ASP A 127 0.13 -8.97 -23.41
C ASP A 127 0.75 -7.70 -22.79
N ARG A 128 0.91 -6.66 -23.61
CA ARG A 128 1.45 -5.35 -23.19
C ARG A 128 0.31 -4.35 -23.05
N PHE A 129 0.37 -3.57 -21.98
CA PHE A 129 -0.62 -2.58 -21.62
C PHE A 129 0.02 -1.19 -21.58
N ILE A 130 -0.79 -0.17 -21.81
CA ILE A 130 -0.39 1.24 -21.72
C ILE A 130 -1.25 1.88 -20.64
N LEU A 131 -0.63 2.66 -19.76
CA LEU A 131 -1.34 3.52 -18.82
C LEU A 131 -1.38 4.94 -19.38
N THR A 132 -2.54 5.57 -19.31
CA THR A 132 -2.75 6.95 -19.77
C THR A 132 -3.43 7.75 -18.67
N ALA A 133 -3.18 9.06 -18.65
CA ALA A 133 -3.93 10.00 -17.83
C ALA A 133 -4.65 11.01 -18.73
N ASP A 134 -5.76 11.58 -18.26
CA ASP A 134 -6.50 12.65 -18.95
C ASP A 134 -5.98 14.06 -18.64
N THR A 135 -4.79 14.17 -18.05
CA THR A 135 -4.06 15.42 -17.82
C THR A 135 -2.79 15.46 -18.67
N GLU A 136 -2.55 16.59 -19.32
CA GLU A 136 -1.39 16.80 -20.20
C GLU A 136 -0.06 16.87 -19.43
N SER A 137 -0.12 17.19 -18.13
CA SER A 137 1.06 17.30 -17.26
C SER A 137 1.53 15.95 -16.72
N ALA A 138 0.88 14.83 -17.09
CA ALA A 138 1.26 13.51 -16.60
C ALA A 138 2.36 12.90 -17.46
N GLU A 139 3.48 12.59 -16.81
CA GLU A 139 4.54 11.78 -17.38
C GLU A 139 4.39 10.34 -16.87
N ILE A 140 4.36 9.37 -17.77
CA ILE A 140 4.12 7.96 -17.41
C ILE A 140 5.22 7.08 -17.99
N TYR A 141 5.90 6.34 -17.11
CA TYR A 141 6.98 5.42 -17.48
C TYR A 141 6.78 4.05 -16.80
N PRO A 142 7.07 2.92 -17.49
CA PRO A 142 7.41 2.82 -18.90
C PRO A 142 6.19 3.07 -19.81
N GLU A 143 6.41 3.35 -21.10
CA GLU A 143 5.33 3.53 -22.08
C GLU A 143 4.40 2.31 -22.18
N LYS A 144 5.00 1.11 -22.08
CA LYS A 144 4.30 -0.18 -22.15
C LYS A 144 4.82 -1.12 -21.09
N LEU A 145 3.89 -1.75 -20.37
CA LEU A 145 4.21 -2.77 -19.37
C LEU A 145 3.62 -4.12 -19.80
N LYS A 146 4.41 -5.18 -19.70
CA LYS A 146 3.96 -6.54 -20.01
C LYS A 146 3.35 -7.16 -18.77
N LEU A 147 2.11 -7.64 -18.86
CA LEU A 147 1.51 -8.44 -17.77
C LEU A 147 2.25 -9.78 -17.69
N ALA A 148 3.05 -9.94 -16.64
CA ALA A 148 3.83 -11.14 -16.38
C ALA A 148 3.59 -11.65 -14.95
N TYR A 149 3.91 -12.91 -14.73
CA TYR A 149 3.94 -13.49 -13.39
C TYR A 149 5.38 -13.32 -12.88
N GLU A 150 5.62 -12.26 -12.11
CA GLU A 150 6.92 -11.94 -11.53
C GLU A 150 6.84 -12.16 -10.02
N SER A 151 7.51 -13.20 -9.53
CA SER A 151 7.42 -13.62 -8.13
C SER A 151 8.47 -12.98 -7.21
N SER A 152 9.29 -12.08 -7.71
CA SER A 152 10.38 -11.44 -6.95
C SER A 152 10.31 -9.91 -6.95
N ASP A 153 10.05 -9.28 -8.10
CA ASP A 153 9.91 -7.82 -8.17
C ASP A 153 9.00 -7.40 -9.34
N PRO A 154 7.67 -7.35 -9.12
CA PRO A 154 6.72 -6.94 -10.15
C PRO A 154 6.99 -5.50 -10.60
N ASN A 155 7.11 -5.30 -11.90
CA ASN A 155 7.24 -3.95 -12.46
C ASN A 155 5.94 -3.12 -12.32
N PHE A 156 6.04 -1.79 -12.46
CA PHE A 156 4.92 -0.85 -12.33
C PHE A 156 5.03 0.31 -13.34
N PHE A 157 3.94 1.04 -13.50
CA PHE A 157 3.97 2.36 -14.13
C PHE A 157 4.25 3.43 -13.05
N GLU A 158 5.31 4.19 -13.18
CA GLU A 158 5.50 5.46 -12.49
C GLU A 158 4.68 6.53 -13.22
N VAL A 159 3.76 7.16 -12.50
CA VAL A 159 3.00 8.33 -12.96
C VAL A 159 3.52 9.52 -12.19
N PHE A 160 4.11 10.48 -12.88
CA PHE A 160 4.61 11.73 -12.32
C PHE A 160 3.73 12.89 -12.77
N ILE A 161 3.32 13.73 -11.82
CA ILE A 161 2.63 14.99 -12.06
C ILE A 161 3.24 16.03 -11.12
N GLU A 162 3.85 17.07 -11.68
CA GLU A 162 4.52 18.11 -10.90
C GLU A 162 3.54 18.84 -9.97
N ASN A 163 2.45 19.36 -10.53
CA ASN A 163 1.47 20.17 -9.80
C ASN A 163 0.02 19.71 -10.06
N PRO A 164 -0.44 18.63 -9.39
CA PRO A 164 -1.81 18.17 -9.55
C PRO A 164 -2.77 19.07 -8.75
N ASP A 165 -3.36 20.05 -9.41
CA ASP A 165 -4.31 20.98 -8.80
C ASP A 165 -5.76 20.48 -8.82
N SER A 166 -6.03 19.43 -9.59
CA SER A 166 -7.35 18.94 -9.98
C SER A 166 -7.45 17.40 -9.96
N ASN A 167 -8.68 16.89 -10.03
CA ASN A 167 -8.92 15.47 -10.22
C ASN A 167 -8.47 15.06 -11.63
N PHE A 168 -7.95 13.85 -11.77
CA PHE A 168 -7.60 13.28 -13.06
C PHE A 168 -8.03 11.81 -13.12
N GLN A 169 -7.96 11.20 -14.29
CA GLN A 169 -8.39 9.84 -14.54
C GLN A 169 -7.23 9.03 -15.10
N LEU A 170 -6.97 7.87 -14.50
CA LEU A 170 -6.05 6.88 -15.05
C LEU A 170 -6.83 5.85 -15.85
N THR A 171 -6.35 5.56 -17.06
CA THR A 171 -6.92 4.56 -17.95
C THR A 171 -5.84 3.59 -18.42
N LEU A 172 -6.02 2.32 -18.06
CA LEU A 172 -5.24 1.20 -18.59
C LEU A 172 -5.85 0.74 -19.92
N ARG A 173 -5.02 0.62 -20.94
CA ARG A 173 -5.42 0.33 -22.32
C ARG A 173 -4.73 -0.92 -22.85
N HIS A 174 -5.44 -1.62 -23.74
CA HIS A 174 -4.92 -2.73 -24.53
C HIS A 174 -5.43 -2.62 -25.96
N GLY A 175 -4.53 -2.48 -26.93
CA GLY A 175 -4.90 -2.12 -28.30
C GLY A 175 -5.58 -0.73 -28.34
N SER A 176 -6.71 -0.62 -29.02
CA SER A 176 -7.45 0.65 -29.12
C SER A 176 -8.36 0.95 -27.93
N GLY A 177 -8.69 -0.06 -27.11
CA GLY A 177 -9.75 0.04 -26.10
C GLY A 177 -9.26 0.20 -24.66
N PRO A 178 -10.04 0.88 -23.79
CA PRO A 178 -9.81 0.88 -22.35
C PRO A 178 -10.17 -0.49 -21.75
N VAL A 179 -9.34 -0.99 -20.83
CA VAL A 179 -9.61 -2.22 -20.07
C VAL A 179 -9.89 -1.94 -18.60
N TRP A 180 -9.46 -0.79 -18.10
CA TRP A 180 -9.75 -0.28 -16.77
C TRP A 180 -9.59 1.22 -16.75
N THR A 181 -10.48 1.90 -16.03
CA THR A 181 -10.50 3.35 -15.90
C THR A 181 -10.89 3.70 -14.48
N SER A 182 -10.19 4.66 -13.88
CA SER A 182 -10.48 5.11 -12.53
C SER A 182 -10.11 6.57 -12.31
N ALA A 183 -11.00 7.32 -11.66
CA ALA A 183 -10.73 8.68 -11.23
C ALA A 183 -9.81 8.67 -9.99
N ILE A 184 -8.80 9.54 -10.02
CA ILE A 184 -7.88 9.89 -8.95
C ILE A 184 -8.25 11.31 -8.49
N ARG A 185 -8.89 11.39 -7.33
CA ARG A 185 -9.36 12.64 -6.75
C ARG A 185 -8.24 13.29 -5.97
N LYS A 186 -8.28 14.62 -5.88
CA LYS A 186 -7.33 15.41 -5.08
C LYS A 186 -7.21 14.91 -3.65
N ASP A 187 -8.32 14.51 -3.04
CA ASP A 187 -8.34 14.00 -1.68
C ASP A 187 -7.71 12.61 -1.54
N ASP A 188 -7.55 11.86 -2.65
CA ASP A 188 -6.89 10.54 -2.63
C ASP A 188 -5.37 10.66 -2.50
N TYR A 189 -4.77 11.72 -3.03
CA TYR A 189 -3.31 11.90 -3.07
C TYR A 189 -2.81 13.15 -2.36
N GLY A 190 -3.68 14.10 -2.06
CA GLY A 190 -3.37 15.26 -1.25
C GLY A 190 -2.80 14.78 0.07
N ASP A 191 -1.61 15.27 0.44
CA ASP A 191 -1.17 15.01 1.80
C ASP A 191 -2.15 15.70 2.74
N ILE A 192 -2.73 14.88 3.61
CA ILE A 192 -3.33 15.30 4.87
C ILE A 192 -2.45 16.38 5.52
N GLN A 193 -1.12 16.33 5.39
CA GLN A 193 -0.19 17.35 5.86
C GLN A 193 -0.39 18.76 5.27
N VAL A 194 -0.69 18.94 3.98
CA VAL A 194 -0.92 20.28 3.40
C VAL A 194 -2.28 20.84 3.81
N VAL A 195 -3.28 19.95 3.93
CA VAL A 195 -4.60 20.29 4.46
C VAL A 195 -4.48 20.65 5.94
N TYR A 196 -3.73 19.87 6.73
CA TYR A 196 -3.49 20.09 8.14
C TYR A 196 -2.55 21.26 8.40
N ASP A 197 -1.56 21.58 7.58
CA ASP A 197 -0.70 22.75 7.78
C ASP A 197 -1.49 24.05 7.58
N LYS A 198 -2.42 24.05 6.62
CA LYS A 198 -3.35 25.16 6.36
C LYS A 198 -4.44 25.22 7.43
N GLU A 199 -5.00 24.09 7.83
CA GLU A 199 -5.99 23.99 8.90
C GLU A 199 -5.37 24.34 10.26
N LEU A 200 -4.21 23.80 10.61
CA LEU A 200 -3.42 24.13 11.80
C LEU A 200 -3.07 25.61 11.82
N ALA A 201 -2.65 26.21 10.71
CA ALA A 201 -2.45 27.66 10.64
C ALA A 201 -3.76 28.43 10.90
N SER A 202 -4.90 27.93 10.40
CA SER A 202 -6.22 28.55 10.60
C SER A 202 -6.80 28.35 12.01
N VAL A 203 -6.48 27.25 12.69
CA VAL A 203 -6.96 26.93 14.04
C VAL A 203 -5.96 27.30 15.13
N ARG A 204 -4.68 27.57 14.79
CA ARG A 204 -3.63 27.96 15.74
C ARG A 204 -4.04 29.12 16.62
N SER A 205 -4.62 30.18 16.04
CA SER A 205 -5.09 31.34 16.80
C SER A 205 -6.20 30.96 17.79
N LYS A 206 -7.13 30.10 17.39
CA LYS A 206 -8.23 29.61 18.23
C LYS A 206 -7.72 28.67 19.34
N LEU A 207 -6.81 27.76 19.02
CA LEU A 207 -6.17 26.86 19.99
C LEU A 207 -5.41 27.65 21.07
N VAL A 208 -4.61 28.63 20.67
CA VAL A 208 -3.86 29.50 21.61
C VAL A 208 -4.80 30.24 22.56
N VAL A 209 -6.00 30.63 22.11
CA VAL A 209 -6.98 31.30 22.97
C VAL A 209 -7.71 30.31 23.87
N LYS A 210 -8.14 29.17 23.34
CA LYS A 210 -9.07 28.25 24.02
C LYS A 210 -8.41 27.18 24.88
N MET A 211 -7.17 26.78 24.60
CA MET A 211 -6.49 25.76 25.40
C MET A 211 -6.26 26.26 26.83
N SER A 212 -6.73 25.49 27.81
CA SER A 212 -6.43 25.72 29.21
C SER A 212 -4.96 25.44 29.51
N ARG A 213 -4.44 25.95 30.62
CA ARG A 213 -3.05 25.73 31.01
C ARG A 213 -2.80 24.24 31.29
N GLU A 214 -3.82 23.57 31.80
CA GLU A 214 -3.85 22.17 32.17
C GLU A 214 -3.71 21.28 30.93
N VAL A 215 -4.50 21.54 29.88
CA VAL A 215 -4.41 20.80 28.60
C VAL A 215 -3.05 20.99 27.94
N ILE A 216 -2.47 22.21 27.99
CA ILE A 216 -1.13 22.47 27.44
C ILE A 216 -0.07 21.64 28.18
N ASN A 217 -0.12 21.59 29.51
CA ASN A 217 0.85 20.83 30.30
C ASN A 217 0.71 19.32 30.05
N GLN A 218 -0.52 18.80 30.00
CA GLN A 218 -0.77 17.39 29.68
C GLN A 218 -0.25 17.02 28.29
N LEU A 219 -0.46 17.88 27.29
CA LEU A 219 0.11 17.64 25.95
C LEU A 219 1.63 17.67 25.93
N LEU A 220 2.27 18.52 26.72
CA LEU A 220 3.73 18.52 26.85
C LEU A 220 4.25 17.21 27.45
N ASP A 221 3.53 16.64 28.42
CA ASP A 221 3.85 15.34 29.01
C ASP A 221 3.64 14.21 27.99
N ASP A 222 2.46 14.18 27.36
CA ASP A 222 2.09 13.15 26.36
C ASP A 222 3.06 13.14 25.17
N LEU A 223 3.49 14.32 24.70
CA LEU A 223 4.43 14.45 23.58
C LEU A 223 5.89 14.18 23.97
N LEU A 224 6.26 14.34 25.23
CA LEU A 224 7.56 13.90 25.75
C LEU A 224 7.59 12.36 25.81
N GLU A 225 6.54 11.74 26.34
CA GLU A 225 6.41 10.29 26.41
C GLU A 225 6.46 9.65 25.01
N ASP A 226 5.83 10.31 24.03
CA ASP A 226 5.84 9.90 22.63
C ASP A 226 7.15 10.13 21.87
N GLY A 227 8.17 10.72 22.52
CA GLY A 227 9.46 11.09 21.94
C GLY A 227 9.38 12.21 20.91
N VAL A 228 8.28 12.97 20.88
CA VAL A 228 8.12 14.13 19.98
C VAL A 228 8.91 15.32 20.52
N LEU A 229 8.83 15.59 21.82
CA LEU A 229 9.64 16.60 22.50
C LEU A 229 10.75 15.91 23.28
N ASN A 230 11.85 16.63 23.52
CA ASN A 230 12.83 16.27 24.54
C ASN A 230 12.64 17.12 25.81
N ASP A 231 13.33 16.75 26.90
CA ASP A 231 13.21 17.44 28.19
C ASP A 231 13.57 18.93 28.09
N GLU A 232 14.62 19.27 27.34
CA GLU A 232 15.07 20.65 27.13
C GLU A 232 14.02 21.51 26.40
N GLU A 233 13.38 20.93 25.38
CA GLU A 233 12.32 21.59 24.61
C GLU A 233 11.08 21.79 25.48
N LYS A 234 10.72 20.81 26.30
CA LYS A 234 9.60 20.91 27.24
C LYS A 234 9.86 21.98 28.29
N ASP A 235 11.02 21.97 28.92
CA ASP A 235 11.41 22.95 29.93
C ASP A 235 11.43 24.38 29.34
N SER A 236 11.97 24.54 28.12
CA SER A 236 11.97 25.84 27.43
C SER A 236 10.55 26.39 27.20
N ILE A 237 9.56 25.53 27.02
CA ILE A 237 8.16 25.94 26.86
C ILE A 237 7.55 26.29 28.22
N LEU A 238 7.84 25.53 29.27
CA LEU A 238 7.24 25.67 30.60
C LEU A 238 7.49 27.03 31.27
N HIS A 239 8.50 27.80 30.87
CA HIS A 239 8.75 29.13 31.44
C HIS A 239 7.83 30.24 30.91
N ASN A 240 7.05 29.99 29.85
CA ASN A 240 6.24 31.00 29.19
C ASN A 240 4.87 31.24 29.86
N ASN A 241 4.15 32.31 29.50
CA ASN A 241 2.73 32.47 29.85
C ASN A 241 1.85 31.49 29.06
N ARG A 242 0.58 31.29 29.44
CA ARG A 242 -0.33 30.31 28.81
C ARG A 242 -0.37 30.42 27.26
N ALA A 243 -0.53 31.63 26.73
CA ALA A 243 -0.67 31.84 25.29
C ALA A 243 0.64 31.59 24.54
N ASP A 244 1.75 32.04 25.12
CA ASP A 244 3.09 31.84 24.57
C ASP A 244 3.48 30.35 24.63
N ARG A 245 3.11 29.63 25.69
CA ARG A 245 3.27 28.16 25.78
C ARG A 245 2.57 27.45 24.64
N ALA A 246 1.29 27.76 24.43
CA ALA A 246 0.50 27.17 23.35
C ALA A 246 1.12 27.47 21.98
N ARG A 247 1.58 28.71 21.75
CA ARG A 247 2.27 29.07 20.49
C ARG A 247 3.55 28.28 20.29
N CYS A 248 4.43 28.25 21.29
CA CYS A 248 5.70 27.54 21.20
C CYS A 248 5.50 26.03 21.02
N LEU A 249 4.53 25.43 21.70
CA LEU A 249 4.19 24.01 21.53
C LEU A 249 3.75 23.73 20.09
N ILE A 250 2.77 24.48 19.59
CA ILE A 250 2.26 24.31 18.22
C ILE A 250 3.39 24.52 17.18
N ASP A 251 4.24 25.52 17.38
CA ASP A 251 5.33 25.82 16.44
C ASP A 251 6.43 24.74 16.46
N LYS A 252 6.83 24.24 17.64
CA LYS A 252 7.82 23.14 17.73
C LYS A 252 7.27 21.86 17.11
N VAL A 253 6.03 21.50 17.42
CA VAL A 253 5.38 20.30 16.87
C VAL A 253 5.26 20.41 15.36
N LYS A 254 4.91 21.59 14.83
CA LYS A 254 4.87 21.86 13.39
C LYS A 254 6.25 21.69 12.74
N MET A 255 7.30 22.24 13.35
CA MET A 255 8.68 22.12 12.85
C MET A 255 9.18 20.66 12.79
N LYS A 256 8.66 19.78 13.66
CA LYS A 256 8.97 18.35 13.67
C LYS A 256 8.16 17.53 12.65
N GLY A 257 7.22 18.15 11.95
CA GLY A 257 6.49 17.56 10.84
C GLY A 257 5.18 16.84 11.22
N TYR A 258 4.56 16.22 10.21
CA TYR A 258 3.21 15.67 10.32
C TYR A 258 3.02 14.61 11.38
N THR A 259 3.97 13.68 11.54
CA THR A 259 3.84 12.61 12.54
C THR A 259 3.72 13.19 13.96
N ALA A 260 4.49 14.24 14.27
CA ALA A 260 4.40 14.97 15.53
C ALA A 260 3.07 15.72 15.66
N SER A 261 2.66 16.43 14.60
CA SER A 261 1.38 17.18 14.57
C SER A 261 0.18 16.25 14.77
N ARG A 262 0.19 15.06 14.16
CA ARG A 262 -0.85 14.05 14.33
C ARG A 262 -0.91 13.53 15.75
N LYS A 263 0.23 13.17 16.35
CA LYS A 263 0.29 12.74 17.76
C LYS A 263 -0.29 13.80 18.69
N MET A 264 0.05 15.08 18.49
CA MET A 264 -0.52 16.19 19.26
C MET A 264 -2.05 16.26 19.12
N PHE A 265 -2.59 16.11 17.92
CA PHE A 265 -4.05 16.12 17.72
C PHE A 265 -4.75 14.92 18.33
N THR A 266 -4.16 13.72 18.26
CA THR A 266 -4.69 12.52 18.90
C THR A 266 -4.78 12.71 20.42
N HIS A 267 -3.72 13.23 21.04
CA HIS A 267 -3.73 13.54 22.47
C HIS A 267 -4.71 14.67 22.80
N LEU A 268 -4.79 15.72 21.98
CA LEU A 268 -5.74 16.81 22.17
C LEU A 268 -7.19 16.31 22.13
N GLN A 269 -7.51 15.39 21.20
CA GLN A 269 -8.84 14.77 21.13
C GLN A 269 -9.15 13.91 22.36
N SER A 270 -8.15 13.23 22.93
CA SER A 270 -8.30 12.45 24.16
C SER A 270 -8.50 13.33 25.40
N ARG A 271 -7.74 14.43 25.50
CA ARG A 271 -7.73 15.34 26.65
C ARG A 271 -8.88 16.35 26.64
N ASP A 272 -9.26 16.86 25.47
CA ASP A 272 -10.35 17.83 25.31
C ASP A 272 -11.16 17.58 24.01
N PRO A 273 -12.03 16.57 24.01
CA PRO A 273 -12.90 16.27 22.87
C PRO A 273 -13.85 17.42 22.50
N THR A 274 -14.26 18.21 23.50
CA THR A 274 -15.17 19.36 23.34
C THR A 274 -14.53 20.48 22.54
N LEU A 275 -13.26 20.80 22.83
CA LEU A 275 -12.49 21.78 22.06
C LEU A 275 -12.27 21.30 20.61
N CYS A 276 -12.01 20.02 20.40
CA CYS A 276 -11.89 19.45 19.05
C CYS A 276 -13.19 19.56 18.24
N ALA A 277 -14.34 19.30 18.88
CA ALA A 277 -15.66 19.45 18.27
C ALA A 277 -15.93 20.90 17.83
N GLU A 278 -15.63 21.87 18.69
CA GLU A 278 -15.79 23.31 18.40
C GLU A 278 -14.88 23.83 17.29
N LEU A 279 -13.73 23.18 17.07
CA LEU A 279 -12.76 23.54 16.05
C LEU A 279 -13.02 22.87 14.70
N GLY A 280 -13.98 21.93 14.62
CA GLY A 280 -14.31 21.19 13.39
C GLY A 280 -13.19 20.26 12.93
N LEU A 281 -12.36 19.76 13.87
CA LEU A 281 -11.27 18.84 13.53
C LEU A 281 -11.84 17.46 13.13
N PRO A 282 -11.37 16.85 12.04
CA PRO A 282 -11.89 15.55 11.59
C PRO A 282 -11.65 14.47 12.65
N TYR A 283 -12.72 13.77 13.01
CA TYR A 283 -12.69 12.62 13.93
C TYR A 283 -12.05 11.41 13.24
N GLY A 284 -11.07 10.80 13.90
CA GLY A 284 -10.55 9.49 13.53
C GLY A 284 -9.67 9.48 12.28
N LEU A 285 -8.37 9.68 12.48
CA LEU A 285 -7.38 9.17 11.53
C LEU A 285 -7.10 7.70 11.87
N PRO A 286 -7.10 6.78 10.89
CA PRO A 286 -6.74 5.39 11.15
C PRO A 286 -5.29 5.32 11.65
N VAL A 287 -5.11 4.53 12.71
CA VAL A 287 -3.82 4.18 13.34
C VAL A 287 -2.90 3.54 12.33
#